data_AF-A0A9D1P0B8-F1
#
_entry.id   AF-A0A9D1P0B8-F1
#
_cell.length_a   1.000
_cell.length_b   1.000
_cell.length_c   1.000
_cell.angle_alpha   90.00
_cell.angle_beta   90.00
_cell.angle_gamma   90.00
#
_symmetry.space_group_name_H-M   'P 1'
#
loop_
_entity.id
_entity.type
_entity.pdbx_description
1 polymer ?
#
loop_
_entity_poly.entity_id
_entity_poly.type
_entity_poly.pdbx_seq_one_letter_code
_entity_poly.pdbx_strand_id
1 'polypeptide(L)' 'MKYDTQILSEGCRQLGISLTEEQTEQFMLYYEKLIEVNQVMNLTAITEFEDVMRKHFLDSLTLVK' A
#
# COMPACT_ATOMS: atom_id res chain seq x y z
N MET A 1 5.15 -11.72 -10.21
CA MET A 1 5.03 -10.77 -9.08
C MET A 1 4.00 -11.33 -8.11
N LYS A 2 4.30 -11.36 -6.81
CA LYS A 2 3.53 -12.13 -5.79
C LYS A 2 2.25 -11.44 -5.29
N TYR A 3 1.98 -10.22 -5.71
CA TYR A 3 0.90 -9.38 -5.16
C TYR A 3 0.27 -8.53 -6.27
N ASP A 4 -1.02 -8.26 -6.13
CA ASP A 4 -1.81 -7.54 -7.12
C ASP A 4 -1.75 -6.01 -6.89
N THR A 5 -0.86 -5.33 -7.62
CA THR A 5 -0.70 -3.87 -7.54
C THR A 5 -1.83 -3.09 -8.24
N GLN A 6 -2.78 -3.77 -8.88
CA GLN A 6 -3.88 -3.10 -9.58
C GLN A 6 -4.76 -2.28 -8.62
N ILE A 7 -4.94 -2.73 -7.38
CA ILE A 7 -5.73 -2.01 -6.37
C ILE A 7 -5.14 -0.63 -6.08
N LEU A 8 -3.82 -0.56 -5.91
CA LEU A 8 -3.11 0.69 -5.64
C LEU A 8 -3.13 1.59 -6.88
N SER A 9 -2.85 1.04 -8.05
CA SER A 9 -2.82 1.79 -9.32
C SER A 9 -4.18 2.39 -9.64
N GLU A 10 -5.26 1.61 -9.54
CA GLU A 10 -6.62 2.07 -9.81
C GLU A 10 -7.10 3.06 -8.74
N GLY A 11 -6.81 2.83 -7.46
CA GLY A 11 -7.14 3.77 -6.39
C GLY A 11 -6.42 5.12 -6.55
N CYS A 12 -5.12 5.10 -6.84
CA CYS A 12 -4.36 6.32 -7.15
C CYS A 12 -4.94 7.04 -8.38
N ARG A 13 -5.28 6.30 -9.44
CA ARG A 13 -5.88 6.88 -10.64
C ARG A 13 -7.22 7.57 -10.35
N GLN A 14 -8.06 7.00 -9.48
CA GLN A 14 -9.30 7.64 -9.02
C GLN A 14 -9.01 8.91 -8.21
N LEU A 15 -7.92 8.91 -7.45
CA LEU A 15 -7.40 10.10 -6.78
C LEU A 15 -6.69 11.06 -7.76
N GLY A 16 -6.59 10.77 -9.05
CA GLY A 16 -5.90 11.60 -10.04
C GLY A 16 -4.38 11.60 -9.87
N ILE A 17 -3.84 10.59 -9.18
CA ILE A 17 -2.42 10.37 -8.94
C ILE A 17 -1.98 9.24 -9.88
N SER A 18 -0.96 9.50 -10.69
CA SER A 18 -0.32 8.46 -11.52
C SER A 18 0.95 8.00 -10.82
N LEU A 19 1.03 6.70 -10.54
CA LEU A 19 2.25 6.09 -9.99
C LEU A 19 3.17 5.64 -11.12
N THR A 20 4.48 5.85 -10.95
CA THR A 20 5.50 5.22 -11.79
C THR A 20 5.72 3.76 -11.35
N GLU A 21 6.38 2.96 -12.20
CA GLU A 21 6.79 1.60 -11.83
C GLU A 21 7.67 1.60 -10.57
N GLU A 22 8.64 2.51 -10.50
CA GLU A 22 9.52 2.65 -9.32
C GLU A 22 8.75 2.97 -8.05
N GLN A 23 7.79 3.91 -8.11
CA GLN A 23 6.94 4.22 -6.94
C GLN A 23 6.09 3.02 -6.53
N THR A 24 5.59 2.27 -7.50
CA THR A 24 4.84 1.04 -7.23
C THR A 24 5.73 0.03 -6.51
N GLU A 25 6.95 -0.20 -6.97
CA GLU A 25 7.92 -1.08 -6.30
C GLU A 25 8.26 -0.60 -4.88
N GLN A 26 8.41 0.71 -4.66
CA GLN A 26 8.64 1.28 -3.34
C GLN A 26 7.48 1.00 -2.37
N PHE A 27 6.22 1.09 -2.82
CA PHE A 27 5.07 0.71 -2.01
C PHE A 27 5.09 -0.77 -1.63
N MET A 28 5.50 -1.65 -2.54
CA MET A 28 5.61 -3.09 -2.28
C MET A 28 6.70 -3.38 -1.25
N LEU A 29 7.86 -2.75 -1.38
CA LEU A 29 8.95 -2.88 -0.42
C LEU A 29 8.52 -2.38 0.97
N TYR A 30 7.78 -1.27 1.01
CA TYR A 30 7.27 -0.73 2.27
C TYR A 30 6.25 -1.67 2.93
N TYR A 31 5.36 -2.28 2.15
CA TYR A 31 4.44 -3.30 2.64
C TYR A 31 5.17 -4.50 3.25
N GLU A 32 6.17 -5.05 2.57
CA GLU A 32 6.94 -6.19 3.09
C GLU A 32 7.60 -5.86 4.43
N LYS A 33 8.21 -4.66 4.52
CA LYS A 33 8.82 -4.18 5.75
C LYS A 33 7.80 -3.94 6.86
N LEU A 34 6.61 -3.42 6.52
CA LEU A 34 5.53 -3.20 7.47
C LEU A 34 5.08 -4.53 8.09
N ILE A 35 4.89 -5.57 7.27
CA ILE A 35 4.52 -6.91 7.75
C ILE A 35 5.62 -7.53 8.60
N GLU A 36 6.88 -7.43 8.18
CA GLU A 36 8.03 -7.93 8.95
C GLU A 36 8.11 -7.30 10.35
N VAL A 37 8.00 -5.97 10.44
CA VAL A 37 8.01 -5.28 11.73
C VAL A 37 6.76 -5.60 12.54
N ASN A 38 5.61 -5.79 11.88
CA ASN A 38 4.37 -6.14 12.56
C ASN A 38 4.47 -7.50 13.29
N GLN A 39 5.22 -8.47 12.76
CA GLN A 39 5.42 -9.77 13.40
C GLN A 39 6.11 -9.69 14.77
N VAL A 40 6.95 -8.67 14.98
CA VAL A 40 7.71 -8.50 16.23
C VAL A 40 7.02 -7.51 17.17
N MET A 41 6.39 -6.47 16.61
CA MET A 41 5.92 -5.30 17.38
C MET A 41 4.39 -5.21 17.51
N ASN A 42 3.60 -6.00 16.76
CA ASN A 42 2.13 -5.89 16.68
C ASN A 42 1.64 -4.45 16.40
N LEU A 43 2.21 -3.81 15.39
CA LEU A 43 1.89 -2.43 14.95
C LEU A 43 0.45 -2.25 14.45
N THR A 44 -0.12 -3.25 13.79
CA THR A 44 -1.48 -3.23 13.25
C THR A 44 -2.08 -4.63 13.22
N ALA A 45 -3.39 -4.70 13.48
CA ALA A 45 -4.17 -5.93 13.29
C ALA A 45 -4.44 -6.22 11.80
N ILE A 46 -4.16 -5.26 10.91
CA ILE A 46 -4.41 -5.36 9.48
C ILE A 46 -3.15 -5.85 8.79
N THR A 47 -3.10 -7.14 8.44
CA THR A 47 -1.95 -7.78 7.77
C THR A 47 -2.25 -8.28 6.36
N GLU A 48 -3.51 -8.24 5.93
CA GLU A 48 -3.88 -8.66 4.58
C GLU A 48 -3.50 -7.59 3.56
N PHE A 49 -2.86 -8.02 2.46
CA PHE A 49 -2.31 -7.13 1.44
C PHE A 49 -3.34 -6.12 0.92
N GLU A 50 -4.51 -6.59 0.48
CA GLU A 50 -5.55 -5.70 -0.07
C GLU A 50 -6.03 -4.67 0.95
N ASP A 51 -6.19 -5.08 2.20
CA ASP A 51 -6.64 -4.22 3.27
C ASP A 51 -5.57 -3.19 3.64
N VAL A 52 -4.28 -3.55 3.63
CA VAL A 52 -3.20 -2.57 3.83
C VAL A 52 -3.15 -1.56 2.67
N MET A 53 -3.29 -2.02 1.43
CA MET A 53 -3.34 -1.10 0.27
C MET A 53 -4.50 -0.12 0.39
N ARG A 54 -5.69 -0.58 0.79
CA ARG A 54 -6.89 0.27 0.87
C ARG A 54 -6.92 1.16 2.12
N LYS A 55 -6.71 0.59 3.30
CA LYS A 55 -6.93 1.27 4.60
C LYS A 55 -5.71 2.01 5.13
N HIS A 56 -4.50 1.67 4.68
CA HIS A 56 -3.30 2.39 5.07
C HIS A 56 -2.79 3.29 3.95
N PHE A 57 -2.55 2.74 2.76
CA PHE A 57 -1.93 3.52 1.68
C PHE A 57 -2.91 4.46 0.98
N LEU A 58 -3.99 3.94 0.41
CA LEU A 58 -4.98 4.77 -0.29
C LEU A 58 -5.65 5.76 0.66
N ASP A 59 -5.98 5.34 1.89
CA ASP A 59 -6.50 6.22 2.93
C ASP A 59 -5.54 7.39 3.22
N SER A 60 -4.24 7.12 3.41
CA SER A 60 -3.24 8.19 3.60
C SER A 60 -3.10 9.11 2.38
N LEU A 61 -3.20 8.56 1.16
CA LEU A 61 -3.12 9.35 -0.07
C LEU A 61 -4.34 10.27 -0.27
N THR A 62 -5.50 9.93 0.32
CA THR A 62 -6.68 10.81 0.27
C THR A 62 -6.46 12.13 1.01
N LEU A 63 -5.60 12.16 2.03
CA LEU A 63 -5.28 13.38 2.78
C LEU A 63 -4.50 14.41 1.96
N VAL A 64 -3.87 13.99 0.86
CA VAL A 64 -3.08 14.87 -0.02
C VAL A 64 -3.98 15.55 -1.06
N LYS A 65 -5.29 15.25 -1.09
CA LYS A 65 -6.25 15.77 -2.06
C LYS A 65 -7.38 16.58 -1.44
#